data_AF-A0A7Z9H5G1-F1
#
_entry.id   AF-A0A7Z9H5G1-F1
#
_cell.length_a   1.000
_cell.length_b   1.000
_cell.length_c   1.000
_cell.angle_alpha   90.00
_cell.angle_beta   90.00
_cell.angle_gamma   90.00
#
_symmetry.space_group_name_H-M   'P 1'
#
loop_
_entity.id
_entity.type
_entity.pdbx_description
1 polymer ?
#
loop_
_entity_poly.entity_id
_entity_poly.type
_entity_poly.pdbx_seq_one_letter_code
_entity_poly.pdbx_strand_id
1 'polypeptide(L)'
;ILRLTGVWVLLFSLVTLPTLADETRTTGILATGTPFETRWHLFDSGEAGPTVVITGGMHGNEPAGVRAARQISGWTVSRGRLVVVPRLNEPALAAQQRRIPGLTDDAGDLNRHFPRRDGEAAPTSEQGARIWAFVCAQEPDVLVDLHEGYGVRAAGSKSVGSSVLTLRAEDQAHQQMMLDAVNVEIDDPKQRFTDIDSIVAGSLSRAAIEQLGIEAHILETTHQGQPLSVRCRQHRRMVAALLVELEMADASVGTLINHDDDKVKVALYDGPGAGGDPQGRLFERILSNYRVERIGPADVADGALGQFDAVLFPGGSGSGQGKALGESGRAEVCRFIDSGGGYMGVCAGAYLALHNYDWGLKLLPFDSHDRKHWRRGKGTVVMETTAAAESILGLDPRKSLEIHFAQGPLMVPATGSDLPEPEVLCYFRSGIGIDGADPETMVDTPAIVAGRYGSGRVILFSPHPEKTTGLETLIERAALWGANAPSPVRRRRRSIKPSGTRQRRSGSRLATFRSSTFTHSIASGRR
;
A
#
# COMPACT_ATOMS: atom_id res chain seq x y z
N ILE A 1 -32.16 73.32 -37.12
CA ILE A 1 -32.43 72.50 -35.92
C ILE A 1 -31.51 71.28 -35.99
N LEU A 2 -30.66 71.12 -34.98
CA LEU A 2 -29.45 70.29 -34.91
C LEU A 2 -29.62 68.85 -35.44
N ARG A 3 -28.61 68.33 -36.15
CA ARG A 3 -28.35 66.88 -36.26
C ARG A 3 -26.96 66.59 -35.71
N LEU A 4 -26.95 65.95 -34.54
CA LEU A 4 -25.78 65.41 -33.86
C LEU A 4 -25.29 64.16 -34.59
N THR A 5 -24.02 64.15 -35.00
CA THR A 5 -23.29 62.96 -35.45
C THR A 5 -22.59 62.33 -34.24
N GLY A 6 -23.13 61.23 -33.73
CA GLY A 6 -22.50 60.40 -32.71
C GLY A 6 -21.62 59.34 -33.34
N VAL A 7 -20.31 59.40 -33.09
CA VAL A 7 -19.33 58.36 -33.42
C VAL A 7 -19.34 57.34 -32.28
N TRP A 8 -19.72 56.09 -32.57
CA TRP A 8 -19.58 54.97 -31.64
C TRP A 8 -18.22 54.31 -31.85
N VAL A 9 -17.32 54.46 -30.88
CA VAL A 9 -16.06 53.71 -30.80
C VAL A 9 -16.36 52.40 -30.06
N LEU A 10 -16.40 51.29 -30.79
CA LEU A 10 -16.45 49.94 -30.23
C LEU A 10 -15.05 49.55 -29.73
N LEU A 11 -14.84 49.63 -28.43
CA LEU A 11 -13.70 49.02 -27.75
C LEU A 11 -13.91 47.51 -27.70
N PHE A 12 -13.20 46.76 -28.56
CA PHE A 12 -13.06 45.31 -28.42
C PHE A 12 -12.10 45.01 -27.26
N SER A 13 -12.65 44.68 -26.10
CA SER A 13 -11.89 44.03 -25.04
C SER A 13 -11.52 42.62 -25.51
N LEU A 14 -10.24 42.39 -25.85
CA LEU A 14 -9.72 41.02 -25.98
C LEU A 14 -9.76 40.39 -24.59
N VAL A 15 -10.79 39.58 -24.33
CA VAL A 15 -10.78 38.62 -23.24
C VAL A 15 -9.86 37.48 -23.69
N THR A 16 -8.59 37.53 -23.30
CA THR A 16 -7.73 36.35 -23.34
C THR A 16 -8.25 35.38 -22.30
N LEU A 17 -9.03 34.38 -22.75
CA LEU A 17 -9.32 33.22 -21.93
C LEU A 17 -7.98 32.57 -21.58
N PRO A 18 -7.63 32.39 -20.29
CA PRO A 18 -6.45 31.62 -19.93
C PRO A 18 -6.65 30.22 -20.51
N THR A 19 -5.69 29.78 -21.33
CA THR A 19 -5.54 28.37 -21.65
C THR A 19 -5.25 27.67 -20.33
N LEU A 20 -6.23 26.94 -19.80
CA LEU A 20 -6.00 25.99 -18.71
C LEU A 20 -4.83 25.11 -19.14
N ALA A 21 -3.72 25.20 -18.41
CA ALA A 21 -2.64 24.24 -18.59
C ALA A 21 -3.20 22.87 -18.19
N ASP A 22 -3.04 21.88 -19.06
CA ASP A 22 -3.58 20.55 -18.82
C ASP A 22 -2.78 19.90 -17.70
N GLU A 23 -3.46 19.35 -16.69
CA GLU A 23 -2.80 18.59 -15.63
C GLU A 23 -2.07 17.38 -16.24
N THR A 24 -0.84 17.11 -15.80
CA THR A 24 -0.06 16.00 -16.36
C THR A 24 0.48 15.06 -15.29
N ARG A 25 0.26 13.76 -15.52
CA ARG A 25 0.90 12.67 -14.79
C ARG A 25 2.02 12.08 -15.63
N THR A 26 3.25 12.21 -15.15
CA THR A 26 4.42 11.63 -15.81
C THR A 26 5.05 10.58 -14.92
N THR A 27 5.50 9.46 -15.50
CA THR A 27 6.36 8.51 -14.80
C THR A 27 7.60 8.25 -15.63
N GLY A 28 8.71 7.98 -14.96
CA GLY A 28 9.96 7.62 -15.60
C GLY A 28 10.79 6.69 -14.75
N ILE A 29 11.96 6.35 -15.28
CA ILE A 29 12.91 5.45 -14.63
C ILE A 29 14.16 6.24 -14.27
N LEU A 30 14.57 6.16 -13.01
CA LEU A 30 15.84 6.65 -12.50
C LEU A 30 16.85 5.50 -12.49
N ALA A 31 18.13 5.82 -12.69
CA ALA A 31 19.23 4.86 -12.63
C ALA A 31 19.08 3.65 -13.58
N THR A 32 18.51 3.89 -14.77
CA THR A 32 18.32 2.88 -15.82
C THR A 32 19.61 2.11 -16.12
N GLY A 33 19.48 0.79 -16.25
CA GLY A 33 20.60 -0.10 -16.55
C GLY A 33 21.52 -0.41 -15.37
N THR A 34 21.12 -0.07 -14.14
CA THR A 34 21.87 -0.39 -12.92
C THR A 34 21.02 -1.24 -11.97
N PRO A 35 21.62 -1.90 -10.95
CA PRO A 35 20.85 -2.59 -9.90
C PRO A 35 19.93 -1.68 -9.07
N PHE A 36 20.07 -0.36 -9.20
CA PHE A 36 19.28 0.64 -8.49
C PHE A 36 18.14 1.22 -9.35
N GLU A 37 17.88 0.64 -10.52
CA GLU A 37 16.82 1.09 -11.41
C GLU A 37 15.47 1.17 -10.68
N THR A 38 14.85 2.35 -10.69
CA THR A 38 13.64 2.61 -9.91
C THR A 38 12.70 3.58 -10.61
N ARG A 39 11.42 3.54 -10.27
CA ARG A 39 10.39 4.40 -10.86
C ARG A 39 10.21 5.69 -10.04
N TRP A 40 10.10 6.80 -10.75
CA TRP A 40 9.64 8.08 -10.19
C TRP A 40 8.30 8.49 -10.80
N HIS A 41 7.59 9.35 -10.09
CA HIS A 41 6.26 9.86 -10.44
C HIS A 41 6.26 11.38 -10.33
N LEU A 42 5.62 12.06 -11.28
CA LEU A 42 5.37 13.50 -11.28
C LEU A 42 3.88 13.73 -11.49
N PHE A 43 3.29 14.57 -10.63
CA PHE A 43 2.04 15.25 -10.91
C PHE A 43 2.34 16.74 -11.09
N ASP A 44 2.02 17.28 -12.26
CA ASP A 44 2.10 18.71 -12.56
C ASP A 44 0.69 19.26 -12.70
N SER A 45 0.34 20.20 -11.84
CA SER A 45 -0.99 20.84 -11.83
C SER A 45 -1.23 21.72 -13.06
N GLY A 46 -0.17 22.15 -13.76
CA GLY A 46 -0.24 23.19 -14.79
C GLY A 46 -0.35 24.62 -14.22
N GLU A 47 -0.63 24.76 -12.92
CA GLU A 47 -0.75 26.05 -12.24
C GLU A 47 0.54 26.41 -11.49
N ALA A 48 0.87 27.71 -11.46
CA ALA A 48 2.12 28.18 -10.85
C ALA A 48 2.14 27.92 -9.33
N GLY A 49 3.19 27.25 -8.86
CA GLY A 49 3.39 26.90 -7.45
C GLY A 49 4.72 26.19 -7.23
N PRO A 50 5.02 25.79 -5.99
CA PRO A 50 6.29 25.18 -5.65
C PRO A 50 6.44 23.78 -6.25
N THR A 51 7.69 23.36 -6.45
CA THR A 51 8.04 21.97 -6.74
C THR A 51 8.47 21.26 -5.46
N VAL A 52 7.71 20.24 -5.04
CA VAL A 52 8.01 19.41 -3.87
C VAL A 52 8.51 18.05 -4.32
N VAL A 53 9.70 17.66 -3.87
CA VAL A 53 10.29 16.34 -4.10
C VAL A 53 10.19 15.49 -2.84
N ILE A 54 9.60 14.30 -2.96
CA ILE A 54 9.44 13.34 -1.86
C ILE A 54 10.20 12.06 -2.19
N THR A 55 11.03 11.60 -1.28
CA THR A 55 11.81 10.37 -1.44
C THR A 55 11.52 9.36 -0.34
N GLY A 56 11.61 8.08 -0.69
CA GLY A 56 11.51 6.96 0.25
C GLY A 56 12.45 5.83 -0.12
N GLY A 57 12.72 4.94 0.83
CA GLY A 57 13.56 3.76 0.60
C GLY A 57 15.03 4.09 0.39
N MET A 58 15.53 5.12 1.07
CA MET A 58 16.96 5.39 1.17
C MET A 58 17.71 4.21 1.82
N HIS A 59 17.09 3.63 2.85
CA HIS A 59 17.51 2.39 3.50
C HIS A 59 16.49 1.26 3.27
N GLY A 60 16.99 0.04 3.17
CA GLY A 60 16.16 -1.11 2.79
C GLY A 60 15.34 -1.74 3.91
N ASN A 61 15.67 -1.46 5.16
CA ASN A 61 14.94 -1.94 6.35
C ASN A 61 13.89 -0.94 6.86
N GLU A 62 13.55 0.06 6.07
CA GLU A 62 12.63 1.17 6.39
C GLU A 62 11.38 1.11 5.48
N PRO A 63 10.52 0.08 5.61
CA PRO A 63 9.39 -0.16 4.71
C PRO A 63 8.29 0.92 4.76
N ALA A 64 8.14 1.68 5.85
CA ALA A 64 7.07 2.66 5.98
C ALA A 64 7.28 3.86 5.04
N GLY A 65 8.50 4.38 4.94
CA GLY A 65 8.81 5.48 4.01
C GLY A 65 8.55 5.09 2.55
N VAL A 66 8.91 3.85 2.17
CA VAL A 66 8.62 3.30 0.83
C VAL A 66 7.13 3.22 0.56
N ARG A 67 6.36 2.71 1.52
CA ARG A 67 4.91 2.51 1.35
C ARG A 67 4.18 3.85 1.35
N ALA A 68 4.51 4.76 2.27
CA ALA A 68 3.94 6.10 2.31
C ALA A 68 4.24 6.86 1.01
N ALA A 69 5.48 6.86 0.52
CA ALA A 69 5.81 7.48 -0.76
C ALA A 69 5.02 6.85 -1.93
N ARG A 70 4.79 5.53 -1.93
CA ARG A 70 3.94 4.87 -2.95
C ARG A 70 2.46 5.28 -2.86
N GLN A 71 1.98 5.62 -1.67
CA GLN A 71 0.62 6.14 -1.47
C GLN A 71 0.54 7.59 -1.96
N ILE A 72 1.51 8.41 -1.57
CA ILE A 72 1.63 9.83 -1.94
C ILE A 72 1.83 10.01 -3.45
N SER A 73 2.48 9.08 -4.14
CA SER A 73 2.64 9.17 -5.61
C SER A 73 1.32 9.07 -6.39
N GLY A 74 0.22 8.67 -5.74
CA GLY A 74 -1.14 8.73 -6.28
C GLY A 74 -1.84 10.08 -6.07
N TRP A 75 -1.31 10.95 -5.20
CA TRP A 75 -1.95 12.22 -4.86
C TRP A 75 -1.94 13.21 -6.03
N THR A 76 -2.78 14.23 -5.92
CA THR A 76 -2.89 15.37 -6.84
C THR A 76 -2.61 16.64 -6.06
N VAL A 77 -2.15 17.68 -6.76
CA VAL A 77 -1.97 19.02 -6.18
C VAL A 77 -2.69 20.06 -7.03
N SER A 78 -3.21 21.11 -6.40
CA SER A 78 -3.95 22.21 -7.04
C SER A 78 -3.03 23.24 -7.71
N ARG A 79 -1.76 23.32 -7.29
CA ARG A 79 -0.73 24.18 -7.87
C ARG A 79 0.66 23.57 -7.72
N GLY A 80 1.59 24.00 -8.57
CA GLY A 80 2.96 23.52 -8.56
C GLY A 80 3.08 22.06 -9.01
N ARG A 81 4.17 21.41 -8.57
CA ARG A 81 4.59 20.08 -9.01
C ARG A 81 4.91 19.18 -7.82
N LEU A 82 4.37 17.96 -7.82
CA LEU A 82 4.67 16.94 -6.83
C LEU A 82 5.48 15.81 -7.49
N VAL A 83 6.75 15.68 -7.12
CA VAL A 83 7.65 14.62 -7.60
C VAL A 83 7.90 13.61 -6.49
N VAL A 84 7.73 12.32 -6.78
CA VAL A 84 7.87 11.25 -5.78
C VAL A 84 8.75 10.13 -6.31
N VAL A 85 9.76 9.73 -5.52
CA VAL A 85 10.62 8.56 -5.78
C VAL A 85 10.50 7.58 -4.60
N PRO A 86 9.60 6.57 -4.67
CA PRO A 86 9.29 5.74 -3.51
C PRO A 86 10.40 4.78 -3.07
N ARG A 87 11.37 4.48 -3.95
CA ARG A 87 12.33 3.38 -3.76
C ARG A 87 13.72 3.78 -4.27
N LEU A 88 14.50 4.51 -3.46
CA LEU A 88 15.83 4.98 -3.89
C LEU A 88 16.90 3.87 -3.94
N ASN A 89 16.78 2.83 -3.10
CA ASN A 89 17.82 1.84 -2.88
C ASN A 89 17.30 0.39 -3.06
N GLU A 90 16.98 0.02 -4.30
CA GLU A 90 16.44 -1.31 -4.62
C GLU A 90 17.27 -2.49 -4.10
N PRO A 91 18.63 -2.49 -4.18
CA PRO A 91 19.43 -3.58 -3.61
C PRO A 91 19.25 -3.76 -2.11
N ALA A 92 19.25 -2.66 -1.35
CA ALA A 92 19.03 -2.70 0.10
C ALA A 92 17.60 -3.15 0.42
N LEU A 93 16.60 -2.64 -0.32
CA LEU A 93 15.19 -3.00 -0.17
C LEU A 93 14.92 -4.49 -0.43
N ALA A 94 15.52 -5.04 -1.50
CA ALA A 94 15.43 -6.46 -1.82
C ALA A 94 16.04 -7.34 -0.72
N ALA A 95 17.13 -6.88 -0.09
CA ALA A 95 17.78 -7.57 1.01
C ALA A 95 17.13 -7.30 2.39
N GLN A 96 16.21 -6.34 2.48
CA GLN A 96 15.62 -5.85 3.74
C GLN A 96 16.68 -5.40 4.77
N GLN A 97 17.75 -4.78 4.28
CA GLN A 97 18.89 -4.33 5.08
C GLN A 97 19.02 -2.82 5.02
N ARG A 98 19.56 -2.20 6.07
CA ARG A 98 19.81 -0.75 6.08
C ARG A 98 20.73 -0.33 4.93
N ARG A 99 21.81 -1.07 4.76
CA ARG A 99 22.92 -0.78 3.85
C ARG A 99 22.80 -1.58 2.56
N ILE A 100 23.49 -1.11 1.53
CA ILE A 100 23.68 -1.82 0.26
C ILE A 100 24.38 -3.17 0.56
N PRO A 101 23.82 -4.31 0.11
CA PRO A 101 24.40 -5.62 0.39
C PRO A 101 25.85 -5.75 -0.09
N GLY A 102 26.71 -6.29 0.77
CA GLY A 102 28.14 -6.50 0.49
C GLY A 102 29.03 -5.29 0.80
N LEU A 103 28.48 -4.14 1.20
CA LEU A 103 29.22 -2.97 1.63
C LEU A 103 29.03 -2.71 3.14
N THR A 104 30.03 -2.12 3.80
CA THR A 104 30.00 -1.80 5.24
C THR A 104 30.10 -0.31 5.49
N ASP A 105 29.78 0.09 6.72
CA ASP A 105 29.94 1.47 7.22
C ASP A 105 29.31 2.51 6.30
N ASP A 106 29.97 3.65 6.10
CA ASP A 106 29.51 4.73 5.23
C ASP A 106 29.46 4.30 3.76
N ALA A 107 30.32 3.38 3.32
CA ALA A 107 30.33 2.90 1.93
C ALA A 107 29.05 2.12 1.55
N GLY A 108 28.38 1.52 2.54
CA GLY A 108 27.10 0.84 2.34
C GLY A 108 25.88 1.71 2.66
N ASP A 109 26.05 2.86 3.30
CA ASP A 109 24.96 3.77 3.67
C ASP A 109 24.77 4.80 2.54
N LEU A 110 23.77 4.58 1.68
CA LEU A 110 23.47 5.46 0.54
C LEU A 110 23.33 6.93 0.99
N ASN A 111 22.83 7.17 2.20
CA ASN A 111 22.65 8.50 2.78
C ASN A 111 23.95 9.10 3.36
N ARG A 112 25.12 8.65 2.89
CA ARG A 112 26.44 9.25 3.16
C ARG A 112 27.16 9.72 1.90
N HIS A 113 26.57 9.46 0.73
CA HIS A 113 27.18 9.64 -0.58
C HIS A 113 26.74 10.90 -1.33
N PHE A 114 26.00 11.81 -0.69
CA PHE A 114 25.58 13.08 -1.29
C PHE A 114 26.61 14.19 -1.02
N PRO A 115 26.59 15.30 -1.80
CA PRO A 115 27.54 16.38 -1.68
C PRO A 115 27.59 17.02 -0.29
N ARG A 116 28.76 17.55 0.08
CA ARG A 116 28.99 18.23 1.36
C ARG A 116 29.51 19.64 1.11
N ARG A 117 29.12 20.61 1.95
CA ARG A 117 29.68 21.97 1.89
C ARG A 117 31.18 22.00 2.13
N ASP A 118 31.63 21.33 3.20
CA ASP A 118 33.03 21.29 3.61
C ASP A 118 33.63 19.91 3.26
N GLY A 119 34.00 19.71 1.99
CA GLY A 119 34.60 18.45 1.52
C GLY A 119 34.33 18.15 0.05
N GLU A 120 33.90 16.91 -0.23
CA GLU A 120 33.54 16.44 -1.57
C GLU A 120 32.25 17.12 -2.05
N ALA A 121 32.40 18.15 -2.89
CA ALA A 121 31.29 18.88 -3.51
C ALA A 121 30.51 18.05 -4.56
N ALA A 122 30.96 16.81 -4.82
CA ALA A 122 30.31 15.87 -5.71
C ALA A 122 29.83 14.63 -4.93
N PRO A 123 28.75 13.96 -5.40
CA PRO A 123 28.34 12.68 -4.84
C PRO A 123 29.44 11.62 -4.97
N THR A 124 29.57 10.74 -3.98
CA THR A 124 30.74 9.84 -3.83
C THR A 124 30.45 8.40 -4.26
N SER A 125 29.23 8.13 -4.74
CA SER A 125 28.84 6.88 -5.38
C SER A 125 28.09 7.16 -6.68
N GLU A 126 28.12 6.20 -7.61
CA GLU A 126 27.39 6.32 -8.88
C GLU A 126 25.88 6.52 -8.64
N GLN A 127 25.31 5.79 -7.67
CA GLN A 127 23.89 5.93 -7.35
C GLN A 127 23.58 7.28 -6.70
N GLY A 128 24.42 7.74 -5.77
CA GLY A 128 24.30 9.09 -5.20
C GLY A 128 24.35 10.17 -6.29
N ALA A 129 25.23 10.01 -7.28
CA ALA A 129 25.34 10.92 -8.43
C ALA A 129 24.08 10.97 -9.28
N ARG A 130 23.49 9.79 -9.58
CA ARG A 130 22.25 9.70 -10.37
C ARG A 130 21.05 10.30 -9.62
N ILE A 131 20.90 10.01 -8.33
CA ILE A 131 19.83 10.58 -7.49
C ILE A 131 20.01 12.10 -7.40
N TRP A 132 21.21 12.57 -7.10
CA TRP A 132 21.48 14.00 -6.97
C TRP A 132 21.19 14.76 -8.27
N ALA A 133 21.69 14.25 -9.41
CA ALA A 133 21.42 14.84 -10.72
C ALA A 133 19.92 14.88 -11.04
N PHE A 134 19.18 13.82 -10.68
CA PHE A 134 17.72 13.80 -10.85
C PHE A 134 17.03 14.86 -10.00
N VAL A 135 17.39 15.00 -8.72
CA VAL A 135 16.83 15.99 -7.80
C VAL A 135 17.13 17.41 -8.31
N CYS A 136 18.37 17.71 -8.70
CA CYS A 136 18.72 19.01 -9.28
C CYS A 136 17.89 19.32 -10.53
N ALA A 137 17.67 18.32 -11.40
CA ALA A 137 16.88 18.48 -12.62
C ALA A 137 15.38 18.72 -12.36
N GLN A 138 14.88 18.50 -11.15
CA GLN A 138 13.49 18.85 -10.81
C GLN A 138 13.31 20.31 -10.42
N GLU A 139 14.40 21.01 -10.08
CA GLU A 139 14.38 22.37 -9.53
C GLU A 139 13.44 22.49 -8.30
N PRO A 140 13.64 21.67 -7.25
CA PRO A 140 12.74 21.65 -6.10
C PRO A 140 12.85 22.93 -5.25
N ASP A 141 11.71 23.38 -4.73
CA ASP A 141 11.65 24.37 -3.65
C ASP A 141 11.71 23.71 -2.27
N VAL A 142 11.20 22.47 -2.17
CA VAL A 142 11.18 21.67 -0.94
C VAL A 142 11.53 20.21 -1.21
N LEU A 143 12.37 19.61 -0.36
CA LEU A 143 12.68 18.18 -0.36
C LEU A 143 12.29 17.50 0.95
N VAL A 144 11.54 16.40 0.89
CA VAL A 144 11.15 15.60 2.05
C VAL A 144 11.63 14.17 1.87
N ASP A 145 12.49 13.69 2.77
CA ASP A 145 13.01 12.32 2.75
C ASP A 145 12.37 11.49 3.89
N LEU A 146 11.72 10.37 3.54
CA LEU A 146 10.95 9.54 4.47
C LEU A 146 11.80 8.39 5.01
N HIS A 147 12.08 8.40 6.32
CA HIS A 147 12.94 7.45 7.04
C HIS A 147 12.25 6.79 8.23
N GLU A 148 12.91 5.77 8.78
CA GLU A 148 12.50 5.16 10.04
C GLU A 148 13.66 4.92 11.03
N GLY A 149 13.43 5.31 12.28
CA GLY A 149 14.29 4.99 13.41
C GLY A 149 13.84 3.74 14.17
N TYR A 150 14.76 3.20 14.98
CA TYR A 150 14.45 2.07 15.87
C TYR A 150 13.65 2.49 17.10
N GLY A 151 14.01 3.58 17.78
CA GLY A 151 13.42 3.94 19.07
C GLY A 151 12.55 5.19 19.01
N VAL A 152 11.88 5.51 20.12
CA VAL A 152 11.13 6.76 20.26
C VAL A 152 11.98 7.79 21.00
N ARG A 153 12.24 8.93 20.36
CA ARG A 153 13.06 10.00 20.94
C ARG A 153 12.45 10.59 22.21
N ALA A 154 11.15 10.89 22.22
CA ALA A 154 10.43 11.41 23.39
C ALA A 154 10.48 10.46 24.61
N ALA A 155 10.73 9.16 24.40
CA ALA A 155 10.93 8.18 25.47
C ALA A 155 12.38 8.11 25.99
N GLY A 156 13.27 9.01 25.55
CA GLY A 156 14.68 9.05 25.94
C GLY A 156 15.60 8.16 25.09
N SER A 157 15.15 7.68 23.93
CA SER A 157 16.00 6.92 23.01
C SER A 157 17.09 7.80 22.39
N LYS A 158 18.26 7.20 22.12
CA LYS A 158 19.32 7.82 21.29
C LYS A 158 19.02 7.76 19.80
N SER A 159 18.01 7.00 19.39
CA SER A 159 17.52 6.97 18.01
C SER A 159 16.85 8.29 17.64
N VAL A 160 16.82 8.59 16.35
CA VAL A 160 16.06 9.71 15.79
C VAL A 160 14.60 9.35 15.48
N GLY A 161 14.16 8.11 15.75
CA GLY A 161 12.77 7.73 15.48
C GLY A 161 11.75 8.57 16.25
N SER A 162 10.62 8.82 15.61
CA SER A 162 9.60 9.79 16.03
C SER A 162 10.18 11.21 16.11
N SER A 163 10.69 11.71 14.99
CA SER A 163 11.10 13.11 14.88
C SER A 163 10.95 13.69 13.48
N VAL A 164 11.02 15.01 13.40
CA VAL A 164 11.12 15.78 12.15
C VAL A 164 12.43 16.53 12.20
N LEU A 165 13.36 16.23 11.28
CA LEU A 165 14.67 16.87 11.24
C LEU A 165 14.66 17.98 10.19
N THR A 166 15.18 19.15 10.56
CA THR A 166 15.56 20.21 9.63
C THR A 166 16.94 20.78 10.00
N LEU A 167 17.49 21.69 9.20
CA LEU A 167 18.77 22.36 9.49
C LEU A 167 18.65 23.89 9.50
N ARG A 168 17.77 24.49 8.69
CA ARG A 168 17.66 25.95 8.62
C ARG A 168 16.63 26.45 9.63
N ALA A 169 16.98 27.50 10.36
CA ALA A 169 16.08 28.11 11.35
C ALA A 169 14.78 28.63 10.70
N GLU A 170 14.85 29.10 9.45
CA GLU A 170 13.67 29.56 8.68
C GLU A 170 12.67 28.44 8.34
N ASP A 171 13.09 27.17 8.36
CA ASP A 171 12.24 26.00 8.06
C ASP A 171 11.52 25.46 9.31
N GLN A 172 11.84 25.97 10.49
CA GLN A 172 11.32 25.46 11.76
C GLN A 172 9.80 25.67 11.90
N ALA A 173 9.23 26.67 11.23
CA ALA A 173 7.77 26.85 11.19
C ALA A 173 7.08 25.66 10.49
N HIS A 174 7.61 25.21 9.35
CA HIS A 174 7.08 24.04 8.66
C HIS A 174 7.35 22.74 9.42
N GLN A 175 8.51 22.62 10.08
CA GLN A 175 8.80 21.52 11.00
C GLN A 175 7.77 21.42 12.12
N GLN A 176 7.46 22.52 12.80
CA GLN A 176 6.50 22.55 13.90
C GLN A 176 5.09 22.19 13.44
N MET A 177 4.66 22.70 12.29
CA MET A 177 3.36 22.36 11.72
C MET A 177 3.23 20.87 11.38
N MET A 178 4.28 20.25 10.82
CA MET A 178 4.29 18.79 10.61
C MET A 178 4.24 18.01 11.93
N LEU A 179 4.96 18.47 12.96
CA LEU A 179 4.93 17.88 14.30
C LEU A 179 3.53 17.96 14.94
N ASP A 180 2.86 19.11 14.84
CA ASP A 180 1.50 19.29 15.35
C ASP A 180 0.52 18.37 14.62
N ALA A 181 0.66 18.27 13.29
CA ALA A 181 -0.19 17.43 12.46
C ALA A 181 -0.07 15.95 12.80
N VAL A 182 1.14 15.42 13.06
CA VAL A 182 1.33 14.00 13.39
C VAL A 182 0.98 13.69 14.85
N ASN A 183 1.26 14.61 15.77
CA ASN A 183 1.04 14.40 17.20
C ASN A 183 -0.42 14.49 17.62
N VAL A 184 -1.33 14.99 16.77
CA VAL A 184 -2.76 15.12 17.08
C VAL A 184 -3.44 13.78 17.42
N GLU A 185 -2.90 12.66 16.94
CA GLU A 185 -3.41 11.30 17.21
C GLU A 185 -2.57 10.52 18.22
N ILE A 186 -1.60 11.18 18.85
CA ILE A 186 -0.65 10.55 19.76
C ILE A 186 -0.93 11.06 21.18
N ASP A 187 -1.76 10.29 21.89
CA ASP A 187 -2.14 10.58 23.26
C ASP A 187 -0.96 10.41 24.23
N ASP A 188 -0.17 9.33 24.08
CA ASP A 188 0.97 9.06 24.95
C ASP A 188 2.12 10.03 24.64
N PRO A 189 2.50 10.93 25.56
CA PRO A 189 3.60 11.87 25.34
C PRO A 189 4.93 11.18 25.03
N LYS A 190 5.12 9.94 25.51
CA LYS A 190 6.33 9.15 25.23
C LYS A 190 6.38 8.56 23.82
N GLN A 191 5.29 8.66 23.06
CA GLN A 191 5.20 8.25 21.66
C GLN A 191 5.23 9.44 20.69
N ARG A 192 5.24 10.67 21.19
CA ARG A 192 5.16 11.88 20.37
C ARG A 192 6.43 12.09 19.55
N PHE A 193 6.23 12.69 18.39
CA PHE A 193 7.29 13.20 17.54
C PHE A 193 7.87 14.47 18.14
N THR A 194 9.18 14.64 18.02
CA THR A 194 9.90 15.85 18.45
C THR A 194 10.71 16.46 17.31
N ASP A 195 11.10 17.71 17.44
CA ASP A 195 12.04 18.38 16.54
C ASP A 195 13.48 17.89 16.73
N ILE A 196 14.28 18.03 15.66
CA ILE A 196 15.74 17.91 15.67
C ILE A 196 16.30 18.92 14.65
N ASP A 197 17.10 19.87 15.13
CA ASP A 197 17.68 20.94 14.29
C ASP A 197 19.05 20.57 13.70
N SER A 198 19.22 19.30 13.33
CA SER A 198 20.48 18.83 12.74
C SER A 198 20.24 17.68 11.78
N ILE A 199 20.96 17.70 10.66
CA ILE A 199 20.98 16.63 9.67
C ILE A 199 22.44 16.21 9.43
N VAL A 200 22.70 14.91 9.28
CA VAL A 200 24.05 14.38 9.06
C VAL A 200 24.61 14.81 7.70
N ALA A 201 25.87 15.23 7.66
CA ALA A 201 26.56 15.62 6.42
C ALA A 201 26.69 14.43 5.46
N GLY A 202 26.51 14.70 4.16
CA GLY A 202 26.49 13.67 3.12
C GLY A 202 25.16 12.95 2.94
N SER A 203 24.11 13.37 3.66
CA SER A 203 22.72 12.95 3.40
C SER A 203 22.07 13.76 2.29
N LEU A 204 21.02 13.22 1.68
CA LEU A 204 20.29 13.87 0.60
C LEU A 204 19.69 15.22 1.04
N SER A 205 18.94 15.24 2.16
CA SER A 205 18.30 16.46 2.65
C SER A 205 19.32 17.53 3.03
N ARG A 206 20.46 17.16 3.65
CA ARG A 206 21.50 18.16 3.95
C ARG A 206 22.18 18.67 2.70
N ALA A 207 22.42 17.84 1.69
CA ALA A 207 22.95 18.28 0.41
C ALA A 207 21.99 19.26 -0.28
N ALA A 208 20.68 19.01 -0.26
CA ALA A 208 19.68 19.94 -0.79
C ALA A 208 19.78 21.33 -0.12
N ILE A 209 19.87 21.36 1.21
CA ILE A 209 20.02 22.61 1.98
C ILE A 209 21.34 23.32 1.64
N GLU A 210 22.47 22.60 1.70
CA GLU A 210 23.80 23.20 1.60
C GLU A 210 24.18 23.60 0.16
N GLN A 211 23.70 22.87 -0.85
CA GLN A 211 24.07 23.07 -2.25
C GLN A 211 23.04 23.84 -3.07
N LEU A 212 21.75 23.67 -2.76
CA LEU A 212 20.66 24.33 -3.50
C LEU A 212 20.06 25.49 -2.72
N GLY A 213 20.27 25.57 -1.39
CA GLY A 213 19.71 26.63 -0.56
C GLY A 213 18.19 26.52 -0.40
N ILE A 214 17.64 25.31 -0.50
CA ILE A 214 16.21 25.03 -0.46
C ILE A 214 15.79 24.44 0.89
N GLU A 215 14.48 24.39 1.14
CA GLU A 215 13.93 23.75 2.32
C GLU A 215 14.08 22.23 2.21
N ALA A 216 14.57 21.57 3.27
CA ALA A 216 14.55 20.12 3.30
C ALA A 216 14.34 19.53 4.69
N HIS A 217 13.59 18.44 4.74
CA HIS A 217 13.26 17.72 5.97
C HIS A 217 13.57 16.23 5.86
N ILE A 218 13.90 15.62 7.00
CA ILE A 218 13.83 14.16 7.17
C ILE A 218 12.68 13.86 8.13
N LEU A 219 11.75 13.03 7.69
CA LEU A 219 10.64 12.56 8.53
C LEU A 219 10.98 11.18 9.06
N GLU A 220 11.16 11.05 10.37
CA GLU A 220 11.58 9.81 11.03
C GLU A 220 10.41 9.21 11.81
N THR A 221 9.76 8.19 11.25
CA THR A 221 8.83 7.35 12.05
C THR A 221 9.63 6.35 12.88
N THR A 222 8.96 5.55 13.73
CA THR A 222 9.63 4.53 14.54
C THR A 222 9.04 3.16 14.30
N HIS A 223 9.90 2.17 14.07
CA HIS A 223 9.45 0.80 13.88
C HIS A 223 9.28 0.02 15.19
N GLN A 224 9.62 0.60 16.35
CA GLN A 224 9.44 -0.05 17.65
C GLN A 224 7.99 0.02 18.11
N GLY A 225 7.35 -1.14 18.17
CA GLY A 225 6.02 -1.30 18.78
C GLY A 225 4.86 -0.72 17.97
N GLN A 226 5.09 -0.29 16.72
CA GLN A 226 4.05 0.29 15.87
C GLN A 226 3.79 -0.57 14.63
N PRO A 227 2.51 -0.80 14.26
CA PRO A 227 2.14 -1.40 12.98
C PRO A 227 2.70 -0.64 11.77
N LEU A 228 2.78 -1.29 10.62
CA LEU A 228 3.25 -0.63 9.40
C LEU A 228 2.24 0.44 8.94
N SER A 229 0.93 0.17 9.01
CA SER A 229 -0.11 1.17 8.66
C SER A 229 0.04 2.48 9.41
N VAL A 230 0.26 2.41 10.74
CA VAL A 230 0.44 3.58 11.61
C VAL A 230 1.62 4.43 11.17
N ARG A 231 2.78 3.81 10.92
CA ARG A 231 3.99 4.50 10.46
C ARG A 231 3.79 5.15 9.09
N CYS A 232 3.17 4.44 8.15
CA CYS A 232 2.83 4.99 6.84
C CYS A 232 1.88 6.19 6.97
N ARG A 233 0.90 6.12 7.88
CA ARG A 233 -0.06 7.18 8.12
C ARG A 233 0.61 8.41 8.75
N GLN A 234 1.53 8.24 9.69
CA GLN A 234 2.31 9.33 10.27
C GLN A 234 3.09 10.10 9.20
N HIS A 235 3.78 9.41 8.28
CA HIS A 235 4.43 10.06 7.13
C HIS A 235 3.43 10.86 6.28
N ARG A 236 2.30 10.24 5.91
CA ARG A 236 1.27 10.92 5.11
C ARG A 236 0.72 12.17 5.81
N ARG A 237 0.50 12.13 7.13
CA ARG A 237 0.02 13.30 7.89
C ARG A 237 1.00 14.47 7.82
N MET A 238 2.28 14.22 8.05
CA MET A 238 3.32 15.26 7.99
C MET A 238 3.41 15.84 6.57
N VAL A 239 3.47 14.99 5.54
CA VAL A 239 3.52 15.44 4.15
C VAL A 239 2.27 16.24 3.76
N ALA A 240 1.08 15.76 4.12
CA ALA A 240 -0.15 16.47 3.79
C ALA A 240 -0.22 17.85 4.45
N ALA A 241 0.21 17.96 5.71
CA ALA A 241 0.28 19.24 6.41
C ALA A 241 1.19 20.23 5.68
N LEU A 242 2.38 19.79 5.26
CA LEU A 242 3.31 20.61 4.48
C LEU A 242 2.69 21.04 3.14
N LEU A 243 2.07 20.12 2.40
CA LEU A 243 1.44 20.46 1.11
C LEU A 243 0.26 21.44 1.27
N VAL A 244 -0.47 21.38 2.39
CA VAL A 244 -1.55 22.33 2.71
C VAL A 244 -1.00 23.72 2.95
N GLU A 245 0.07 23.84 3.74
CA GLU A 245 0.71 25.13 4.01
C GLU A 245 1.30 25.77 2.76
N LEU A 246 1.83 24.95 1.85
CA LEU A 246 2.30 25.38 0.54
C LEU A 246 1.15 25.69 -0.44
N GLU A 247 -0.10 25.66 0.02
CA GLU A 247 -1.33 25.86 -0.76
C GLU A 247 -1.46 24.90 -1.96
N MET A 248 -0.80 23.74 -1.89
CA MET A 248 -0.77 22.73 -2.95
C MET A 248 -1.89 21.70 -2.86
N ALA A 249 -2.49 21.50 -1.69
CA ALA A 249 -3.54 20.50 -1.51
C ALA A 249 -4.51 20.90 -0.40
N ASP A 250 -5.76 20.48 -0.54
CA ASP A 250 -6.66 20.35 0.62
C ASP A 250 -6.16 19.15 1.44
N ALA A 251 -6.28 19.18 2.78
CA ALA A 251 -5.59 18.32 3.76
C ALA A 251 -5.90 16.79 3.70
N SER A 252 -5.91 16.17 2.53
CA SER A 252 -6.28 14.78 2.32
C SER A 252 -5.12 13.85 2.66
N VAL A 253 -5.15 13.32 3.87
CA VAL A 253 -4.29 12.21 4.31
C VAL A 253 -4.82 10.84 3.86
N GLY A 254 -6.00 10.79 3.23
CA GLY A 254 -6.79 9.56 3.05
C GLY A 254 -6.40 8.67 1.87
N THR A 255 -5.78 9.20 0.81
CA THR A 255 -5.55 8.42 -0.42
C THR A 255 -4.39 7.44 -0.25
N LEU A 256 -4.71 6.15 -0.25
CA LEU A 256 -3.82 5.00 -0.13
C LEU A 256 -3.53 4.32 -1.48
N ILE A 257 -4.48 4.43 -2.40
CA ILE A 257 -4.47 3.74 -3.68
C ILE A 257 -4.44 4.77 -4.79
N ASN A 258 -3.51 4.61 -5.73
CA ASN A 258 -3.55 5.35 -6.98
C ASN A 258 -4.75 4.87 -7.81
N HIS A 259 -5.59 5.80 -8.28
CA HIS A 259 -6.79 5.51 -9.06
C HIS A 259 -6.49 4.66 -10.32
N ASP A 260 -5.31 4.83 -10.91
CA ASP A 260 -4.89 4.12 -12.13
C ASP A 260 -4.37 2.69 -11.88
N ASP A 261 -4.29 2.24 -10.61
CA ASP A 261 -3.87 0.86 -10.30
C ASP A 261 -4.95 -0.13 -10.80
N ASP A 262 -4.57 -0.95 -11.78
CA ASP A 262 -5.47 -1.87 -12.46
C ASP A 262 -5.65 -3.19 -11.70
N LYS A 263 -4.82 -3.47 -10.70
CA LYS A 263 -4.90 -4.67 -9.88
C LYS A 263 -6.12 -4.65 -8.97
N VAL A 264 -6.53 -5.83 -8.53
CA VAL A 264 -7.50 -5.95 -7.43
C VAL A 264 -6.86 -5.39 -6.16
N LYS A 265 -7.59 -4.49 -5.50
CA LYS A 265 -7.14 -3.72 -4.33
C LYS A 265 -7.63 -4.39 -3.06
N VAL A 266 -6.71 -4.81 -2.21
CA VAL A 266 -6.99 -5.50 -0.96
C VAL A 266 -6.45 -4.69 0.22
N ALA A 267 -7.35 -4.28 1.10
CA ALA A 267 -6.98 -3.73 2.40
C ALA A 267 -6.61 -4.88 3.34
N LEU A 268 -5.42 -4.85 3.95
CA LEU A 268 -4.98 -5.82 4.96
C LEU A 268 -4.96 -5.16 6.33
N TYR A 269 -5.83 -5.58 7.23
CA TYR A 269 -5.84 -5.05 8.60
C TYR A 269 -4.57 -5.50 9.36
N ASP A 270 -3.78 -4.55 9.88
CA ASP A 270 -2.58 -4.83 10.70
C ASP A 270 -2.58 -4.09 12.05
N GLY A 271 -3.71 -3.51 12.44
CA GLY A 271 -3.90 -2.83 13.72
C GLY A 271 -3.93 -3.77 14.94
N PRO A 272 -4.18 -3.24 16.15
CA PRO A 272 -4.25 -4.04 17.37
C PRO A 272 -5.23 -5.22 17.22
N GLY A 273 -4.84 -6.37 17.76
CA GLY A 273 -5.56 -7.64 17.62
C GLY A 273 -5.24 -8.43 16.35
N ALA A 274 -4.60 -7.84 15.32
CA ALA A 274 -3.98 -8.63 14.24
C ALA A 274 -2.73 -9.36 14.75
N GLY A 275 -2.29 -10.39 14.02
CA GLY A 275 -0.95 -10.91 14.20
C GLY A 275 0.11 -9.87 13.82
N GLY A 276 1.34 -10.10 14.27
CA GLY A 276 2.44 -9.18 14.04
C GLY A 276 2.90 -9.11 12.58
N ASP A 277 3.87 -8.23 12.34
CA ASP A 277 4.43 -7.94 11.02
C ASP A 277 4.87 -9.16 10.17
N PRO A 278 5.40 -10.28 10.72
CA PRO A 278 5.65 -11.49 9.94
C PRO A 278 4.40 -12.07 9.25
N GLN A 279 3.23 -11.99 9.88
CA GLN A 279 1.97 -12.42 9.28
C GLN A 279 1.52 -11.47 8.18
N GLY A 280 1.67 -10.16 8.37
CA GLY A 280 1.39 -9.18 7.32
C GLY A 280 2.20 -9.43 6.05
N ARG A 281 3.52 -9.66 6.21
CA ARG A 281 4.41 -10.00 5.09
C ARG A 281 4.03 -11.30 4.38
N LEU A 282 3.54 -12.29 5.13
CA LEU A 282 3.08 -13.55 4.55
C LEU A 282 1.90 -13.32 3.60
N PHE A 283 0.89 -12.57 4.02
CA PHE A 283 -0.25 -12.21 3.16
C PHE A 283 0.17 -11.36 1.97
N GLU A 284 1.05 -10.37 2.16
CA GLU A 284 1.58 -9.55 1.06
C GLU A 284 2.32 -10.40 0.01
N ARG A 285 3.05 -11.44 0.44
CA ARG A 285 3.73 -12.37 -0.48
C ARG A 285 2.74 -13.26 -1.23
N ILE A 286 1.75 -13.81 -0.54
CA ILE A 286 0.69 -14.63 -1.16
C ILE A 286 -0.09 -13.80 -2.18
N LEU A 287 -0.41 -12.55 -1.84
CA LEU A 287 -1.17 -11.63 -2.69
C LEU A 287 -0.25 -10.73 -3.55
N SER A 288 0.92 -11.22 -3.96
CA SER A 288 1.90 -10.42 -4.73
C SER A 288 1.37 -9.91 -6.09
N ASN A 289 0.36 -10.58 -6.66
CA ASN A 289 -0.33 -10.15 -7.87
C ASN A 289 -1.44 -9.11 -7.63
N TYR A 290 -1.71 -8.75 -6.38
CA TYR A 290 -2.73 -7.79 -5.97
C TYR A 290 -2.09 -6.45 -5.59
N ARG A 291 -2.92 -5.42 -5.49
CA ARG A 291 -2.55 -4.18 -4.81
C ARG A 291 -2.95 -4.30 -3.35
N VAL A 292 -1.99 -4.68 -2.49
CA VAL A 292 -2.20 -4.76 -1.04
C VAL A 292 -1.70 -3.48 -0.37
N GLU A 293 -2.53 -2.90 0.50
CA GLU A 293 -2.13 -1.88 1.47
C GLU A 293 -2.53 -2.32 2.87
N ARG A 294 -1.66 -2.05 3.85
CA ARG A 294 -2.00 -2.28 5.26
C ARG A 294 -2.78 -1.10 5.81
N ILE A 295 -3.83 -1.38 6.58
CA ILE A 295 -4.68 -0.38 7.19
C ILE A 295 -4.85 -0.63 8.69
N GLY A 296 -4.94 0.47 9.45
CA GLY A 296 -5.26 0.44 10.88
C GLY A 296 -6.65 1.01 11.19
N PRO A 297 -7.06 1.02 12.48
CA PRO A 297 -8.35 1.58 12.89
C PRO A 297 -8.55 3.05 12.48
N ALA A 298 -7.51 3.88 12.51
CA ALA A 298 -7.58 5.27 12.08
C ALA A 298 -7.86 5.40 10.57
N ASP A 299 -7.21 4.58 9.73
CA ASP A 299 -7.50 4.57 8.28
C ASP A 299 -8.95 4.12 8.01
N VAL A 300 -9.45 3.13 8.75
CA VAL A 300 -10.85 2.70 8.64
C VAL A 300 -11.78 3.84 9.06
N ALA A 301 -11.53 4.49 10.19
CA ALA A 301 -12.36 5.60 10.66
C ALA A 301 -12.42 6.77 9.66
N ASP A 302 -11.33 7.00 8.92
CA ASP A 302 -11.25 8.02 7.86
C ASP A 302 -11.87 7.57 6.52
N GLY A 303 -12.54 6.41 6.48
CA GLY A 303 -13.24 5.91 5.29
C GLY A 303 -12.33 5.33 4.21
N ALA A 304 -11.07 4.96 4.55
CA ALA A 304 -10.10 4.48 3.56
C ALA A 304 -10.56 3.21 2.82
N LEU A 305 -11.47 2.42 3.41
CA LEU A 305 -12.02 1.20 2.81
C LEU A 305 -12.68 1.43 1.45
N GLY A 306 -13.23 2.63 1.19
CA GLY A 306 -13.83 2.97 -0.10
C GLY A 306 -12.88 2.92 -1.30
N GLN A 307 -11.57 2.81 -1.06
CA GLN A 307 -10.53 2.70 -2.10
C GLN A 307 -10.20 1.26 -2.50
N PHE A 308 -10.81 0.26 -1.85
CA PHE A 308 -10.46 -1.15 -2.00
C PHE A 308 -11.62 -1.97 -2.56
N ASP A 309 -11.31 -3.11 -3.16
CA ASP A 309 -12.31 -4.08 -3.63
C ASP A 309 -12.65 -5.09 -2.51
N ALA A 310 -11.70 -5.37 -1.62
CA ALA A 310 -11.89 -6.27 -0.49
C ALA A 310 -11.05 -5.87 0.72
N VAL A 311 -11.49 -6.29 1.92
CA VAL A 311 -10.74 -6.19 3.17
C VAL A 311 -10.44 -7.58 3.75
N LEU A 312 -9.21 -7.79 4.18
CA LEU A 312 -8.72 -8.99 4.83
C LEU A 312 -8.43 -8.71 6.31
N PHE A 313 -9.09 -9.46 7.18
CA PHE A 313 -8.77 -9.54 8.61
C PHE A 313 -8.02 -10.84 8.91
N PRO A 314 -6.75 -10.75 9.32
CA PRO A 314 -5.91 -11.93 9.52
C PRO A 314 -6.17 -12.59 10.89
N GLY A 315 -5.44 -13.66 11.18
CA GLY A 315 -5.41 -14.27 12.51
C GLY A 315 -4.92 -13.32 13.62
N GLY A 316 -5.05 -13.73 14.89
CA GLY A 316 -4.76 -12.90 16.05
C GLY A 316 -5.83 -13.03 17.15
N SER A 317 -6.39 -11.91 17.59
CA SER A 317 -7.50 -11.83 18.55
C SER A 317 -8.69 -11.10 17.94
N GLY A 318 -9.78 -11.82 17.65
CA GLY A 318 -10.99 -11.23 17.03
C GLY A 318 -11.60 -10.14 17.92
N SER A 319 -11.65 -10.36 19.23
CA SER A 319 -12.12 -9.33 20.18
C SER A 319 -11.15 -8.15 20.28
N GLY A 320 -9.85 -8.39 20.11
CA GLY A 320 -8.84 -7.33 20.01
C GLY A 320 -9.06 -6.46 18.78
N GLN A 321 -9.31 -7.08 17.62
CA GLN A 321 -9.61 -6.38 16.37
C GLN A 321 -10.92 -5.57 16.51
N GLY A 322 -11.99 -6.20 16.99
CA GLY A 322 -13.29 -5.54 17.20
C GLY A 322 -13.22 -4.37 18.21
N LYS A 323 -12.47 -4.53 19.31
CA LYS A 323 -12.23 -3.46 20.29
C LYS A 323 -11.44 -2.30 19.68
N ALA A 324 -10.41 -2.59 18.90
CA ALA A 324 -9.56 -1.57 18.29
C ALA A 324 -10.29 -0.72 17.24
N LEU A 325 -11.19 -1.34 16.48
CA LEU A 325 -12.07 -0.64 15.54
C LEU A 325 -13.12 0.24 16.24
N GLY A 326 -13.50 -0.08 17.47
CA GLY A 326 -14.61 0.59 18.16
C GLY A 326 -15.95 0.34 17.47
N GLU A 327 -16.98 1.07 17.86
CA GLU A 327 -18.31 0.96 17.24
C GLU A 327 -18.34 1.56 15.83
N SER A 328 -17.80 2.77 15.66
CA SER A 328 -17.76 3.47 14.37
C SER A 328 -16.94 2.73 13.31
N GLY A 329 -15.75 2.23 13.66
CA GLY A 329 -14.92 1.48 12.71
C GLY A 329 -15.55 0.15 12.30
N ARG A 330 -16.25 -0.53 13.22
CA ARG A 330 -17.02 -1.74 12.89
C ARG A 330 -18.19 -1.44 11.96
N ALA A 331 -18.92 -0.35 12.21
CA ALA A 331 -19.99 0.12 11.32
C ALA A 331 -19.46 0.45 9.93
N GLU A 332 -18.28 1.07 9.83
CA GLU A 332 -17.65 1.38 8.54
C GLU A 332 -17.25 0.13 7.76
N VAL A 333 -16.68 -0.89 8.42
CA VAL A 333 -16.42 -2.19 7.79
C VAL A 333 -17.71 -2.82 7.29
N CYS A 334 -18.78 -2.80 8.08
CA CYS A 334 -20.08 -3.34 7.66
C CYS A 334 -20.65 -2.57 6.47
N ARG A 335 -20.57 -1.23 6.47
CA ARG A 335 -21.03 -0.36 5.37
C ARG A 335 -20.29 -0.63 4.08
N PHE A 336 -18.96 -0.79 4.16
CA PHE A 336 -18.12 -1.14 3.01
C PHE A 336 -18.60 -2.45 2.36
N ILE A 337 -18.87 -3.47 3.16
CA ILE A 337 -19.32 -4.77 2.68
C ILE A 337 -20.75 -4.69 2.14
N ASP A 338 -21.66 -4.05 2.87
CA ASP A 338 -23.06 -3.85 2.45
C ASP A 338 -23.15 -3.17 1.07
N SER A 339 -22.22 -2.23 0.81
CA SER A 339 -22.11 -1.49 -0.46
C SER A 339 -21.45 -2.28 -1.60
N GLY A 340 -21.05 -3.53 -1.38
CA GLY A 340 -20.47 -4.42 -2.41
C GLY A 340 -19.02 -4.82 -2.20
N GLY A 341 -18.36 -4.32 -1.15
CA GLY A 341 -16.99 -4.72 -0.80
C GLY A 341 -16.87 -6.18 -0.37
N GLY A 342 -15.72 -6.79 -0.62
CA GLY A 342 -15.41 -8.14 -0.15
C GLY A 342 -14.88 -8.16 1.29
N TYR A 343 -15.23 -9.20 2.06
CA TYR A 343 -14.63 -9.50 3.36
C TYR A 343 -13.99 -10.88 3.36
N MET A 344 -12.74 -10.95 3.81
CA MET A 344 -12.04 -12.20 4.10
C MET A 344 -11.60 -12.22 5.57
N GLY A 345 -12.10 -13.19 6.34
CA GLY A 345 -11.69 -13.41 7.72
C GLY A 345 -10.91 -14.71 7.86
N VAL A 346 -9.70 -14.66 8.42
CA VAL A 346 -8.91 -15.87 8.75
C VAL A 346 -8.74 -16.00 10.26
N CYS A 347 -9.13 -17.12 10.84
CA CYS A 347 -9.05 -17.42 12.28
C CYS A 347 -9.70 -16.30 13.13
N ALA A 348 -8.92 -15.36 13.67
CA ALA A 348 -9.44 -14.21 14.41
C ALA A 348 -10.36 -13.31 13.56
N GLY A 349 -10.01 -13.08 12.30
CA GLY A 349 -10.91 -12.40 11.37
C GLY A 349 -12.19 -13.19 11.12
N ALA A 350 -12.14 -14.53 11.14
CA ALA A 350 -13.36 -15.33 11.07
C ALA A 350 -14.23 -15.13 12.32
N TYR A 351 -13.65 -15.17 13.53
CA TYR A 351 -14.38 -14.85 14.76
C TYR A 351 -15.03 -13.46 14.72
N LEU A 352 -14.33 -12.46 14.18
CA LEU A 352 -14.81 -11.09 14.06
C LEU A 352 -16.10 -10.99 13.25
N ALA A 353 -16.32 -11.89 12.29
CA ALA A 353 -17.51 -11.89 11.43
C ALA A 353 -18.71 -12.68 11.98
N LEU A 354 -18.57 -13.44 13.08
CA LEU A 354 -19.62 -14.31 13.62
C LEU A 354 -20.74 -13.52 14.32
N HIS A 355 -21.92 -14.13 14.42
CA HIS A 355 -23.16 -13.48 14.83
C HIS A 355 -23.29 -13.28 16.35
N ASN A 356 -22.79 -14.23 17.15
CA ASN A 356 -22.96 -14.27 18.62
C ASN A 356 -21.89 -13.50 19.44
N TYR A 357 -21.24 -12.50 18.86
CA TYR A 357 -20.35 -11.59 19.59
C TYR A 357 -20.80 -10.13 19.46
N ASP A 358 -21.00 -9.47 20.59
CA ASP A 358 -21.39 -8.04 20.61
C ASP A 358 -20.30 -7.10 20.11
N TRP A 359 -19.04 -7.54 20.24
CA TRP A 359 -17.87 -6.86 19.66
C TRP A 359 -17.62 -7.24 18.19
N GLY A 360 -18.37 -8.22 17.65
CA GLY A 360 -18.26 -8.69 16.27
C GLY A 360 -18.91 -7.75 15.25
N LEU A 361 -18.76 -8.13 13.98
CA LEU A 361 -19.38 -7.48 12.81
C LEU A 361 -20.71 -8.15 12.42
N LYS A 362 -20.95 -9.39 12.85
CA LYS A 362 -22.18 -10.16 12.59
C LYS A 362 -22.53 -10.27 11.10
N LEU A 363 -21.54 -10.61 10.28
CA LEU A 363 -21.66 -10.61 8.81
C LEU A 363 -22.29 -11.87 8.23
N LEU A 364 -22.19 -13.02 8.92
CA LEU A 364 -22.82 -14.28 8.51
C LEU A 364 -23.61 -14.88 9.67
N PRO A 365 -24.68 -15.65 9.41
CA PRO A 365 -25.51 -16.30 10.42
C PRO A 365 -24.83 -17.56 10.98
N PHE A 366 -23.57 -17.44 11.39
CA PHE A 366 -22.83 -18.48 12.10
C PHE A 366 -22.43 -17.99 13.48
N ASP A 367 -22.64 -18.87 14.45
CA ASP A 367 -22.23 -18.70 15.83
C ASP A 367 -20.92 -19.44 16.08
N SER A 368 -20.12 -18.88 16.99
CA SER A 368 -18.99 -19.59 17.57
C SER A 368 -19.48 -20.62 18.58
N HIS A 369 -19.27 -21.91 18.28
CA HIS A 369 -19.54 -23.03 19.16
C HIS A 369 -18.36 -23.33 20.08
N ASP A 370 -18.63 -23.98 21.21
CA ASP A 370 -17.59 -24.43 22.17
C ASP A 370 -16.66 -23.31 22.68
N ARG A 371 -17.20 -22.10 22.86
CA ARG A 371 -16.43 -20.88 23.23
C ARG A 371 -15.56 -21.02 24.47
N LYS A 372 -15.95 -21.87 25.42
CA LYS A 372 -15.17 -22.12 26.65
C LYS A 372 -13.82 -22.78 26.34
N HIS A 373 -13.76 -23.56 25.27
CA HIS A 373 -12.58 -24.29 24.84
C HIS A 373 -12.00 -23.75 23.53
N TRP A 374 -12.09 -22.44 23.28
CA TRP A 374 -11.52 -21.81 22.09
C TRP A 374 -10.00 -22.09 21.92
N ARG A 375 -9.28 -22.33 23.03
CA ARG A 375 -7.88 -22.74 23.03
C ARG A 375 -7.65 -24.23 22.74
N ARG A 376 -8.57 -24.90 22.01
CA ARG A 376 -8.54 -26.36 21.77
C ARG A 376 -7.32 -26.94 21.04
N GLY A 377 -6.38 -26.12 20.57
CA GLY A 377 -5.05 -26.57 20.14
C GLY A 377 -4.63 -26.10 18.76
N LYS A 378 -3.47 -26.60 18.33
CA LYS A 378 -2.84 -26.30 17.03
C LYS A 378 -2.29 -27.59 16.44
N GLY A 379 -2.45 -27.78 15.14
CA GLY A 379 -1.98 -28.98 14.46
C GLY A 379 -2.56 -29.12 13.06
N THR A 380 -2.28 -30.23 12.42
CA THR A 380 -2.89 -30.58 11.14
C THR A 380 -4.24 -31.26 11.39
N VAL A 381 -5.25 -30.83 10.64
CA VAL A 381 -6.58 -31.47 10.59
C VAL A 381 -6.94 -31.79 9.16
N VAL A 382 -7.81 -32.78 8.99
CA VAL A 382 -8.44 -33.12 7.73
C VAL A 382 -9.74 -32.33 7.58
N MET A 383 -9.92 -31.71 6.42
CA MET A 383 -11.20 -31.16 5.99
C MET A 383 -11.64 -31.83 4.69
N GLU A 384 -12.95 -31.86 4.44
CA GLU A 384 -13.55 -32.34 3.21
C GLU A 384 -14.30 -31.22 2.50
N THR A 385 -14.10 -31.11 1.19
CA THR A 385 -14.70 -30.08 0.34
C THR A 385 -16.13 -30.44 -0.10
N THR A 386 -16.99 -29.43 -0.22
CA THR A 386 -18.33 -29.55 -0.80
C THR A 386 -18.31 -29.20 -2.30
N ALA A 387 -19.45 -29.33 -2.98
CA ALA A 387 -19.60 -28.88 -4.37
C ALA A 387 -19.41 -27.36 -4.53
N ALA A 388 -19.81 -26.56 -3.54
CA ALA A 388 -19.68 -25.11 -3.59
C ALA A 388 -18.21 -24.65 -3.62
N ALA A 389 -17.31 -25.41 -3.00
CA ALA A 389 -15.87 -25.11 -2.98
C ALA A 389 -15.23 -25.08 -4.37
N GLU A 390 -15.75 -25.83 -5.34
CA GLU A 390 -15.23 -25.83 -6.71
C GLU A 390 -15.39 -24.44 -7.36
N SER A 391 -16.57 -23.85 -7.22
CA SER A 391 -16.88 -22.57 -7.88
C SER A 391 -16.18 -21.35 -7.26
N ILE A 392 -15.94 -21.38 -5.95
CA ILE A 392 -15.36 -20.25 -5.19
C ILE A 392 -13.85 -20.43 -5.01
N LEU A 393 -13.43 -21.64 -4.65
CA LEU A 393 -12.06 -21.95 -4.26
C LEU A 393 -11.34 -22.84 -5.25
N GLY A 394 -11.99 -23.30 -6.33
CA GLY A 394 -11.38 -24.17 -7.35
C GLY A 394 -10.86 -25.49 -6.78
N LEU A 395 -11.54 -26.02 -5.77
CA LEU A 395 -11.23 -27.29 -5.14
C LEU A 395 -12.20 -28.37 -5.63
N ASP A 396 -11.68 -29.54 -6.00
CA ASP A 396 -12.52 -30.67 -6.41
C ASP A 396 -13.49 -31.05 -5.27
N PRO A 397 -14.75 -31.39 -5.55
CA PRO A 397 -15.72 -31.77 -4.53
C PRO A 397 -15.40 -33.12 -3.89
N ARG A 398 -15.76 -33.29 -2.61
CA ARG A 398 -15.53 -34.51 -1.80
C ARG A 398 -14.06 -34.90 -1.70
N LYS A 399 -13.16 -33.91 -1.78
CA LYS A 399 -11.73 -34.08 -1.61
C LYS A 399 -11.35 -33.88 -0.16
N SER A 400 -10.68 -34.86 0.42
CA SER A 400 -10.04 -34.70 1.73
C SER A 400 -8.71 -33.96 1.57
N LEU A 401 -8.50 -32.95 2.41
CA LEU A 401 -7.31 -32.11 2.41
C LEU A 401 -6.82 -31.95 3.84
N GLU A 402 -5.51 -32.07 4.04
CA GLU A 402 -4.86 -31.69 5.29
C GLU A 402 -4.64 -30.18 5.32
N ILE A 403 -4.95 -29.55 6.46
CA ILE A 403 -4.81 -28.12 6.65
C ILE A 403 -4.34 -27.80 8.07
N HIS A 404 -3.49 -26.77 8.19
CA HIS A 404 -3.09 -26.27 9.49
C HIS A 404 -4.27 -25.58 10.19
N PHE A 405 -4.57 -26.03 11.40
CA PHE A 405 -5.53 -25.42 12.30
C PHE A 405 -4.82 -24.84 13.52
N ALA A 406 -5.25 -23.65 13.95
CA ALA A 406 -4.78 -23.03 15.18
C ALA A 406 -5.88 -22.16 15.80
N GLN A 407 -6.73 -22.80 16.62
CA GLN A 407 -7.74 -22.13 17.46
C GLN A 407 -8.82 -21.34 16.70
N GLY A 408 -9.02 -21.61 15.40
CA GLY A 408 -10.09 -21.00 14.61
C GLY A 408 -11.48 -21.33 15.17
N PRO A 409 -12.51 -20.54 14.83
CA PRO A 409 -13.87 -20.78 15.30
C PRO A 409 -14.42 -22.12 14.83
N LEU A 410 -15.15 -22.81 15.71
CA LEU A 410 -16.07 -23.86 15.29
C LEU A 410 -17.40 -23.19 14.97
N MET A 411 -17.77 -23.19 13.69
CA MET A 411 -18.95 -22.45 13.23
C MET A 411 -20.18 -23.36 13.27
N VAL A 412 -21.28 -22.88 13.84
CA VAL A 412 -22.59 -23.57 13.80
C VAL A 412 -23.68 -22.58 13.37
N PRO A 413 -24.72 -23.00 12.63
CA PRO A 413 -25.77 -22.08 12.21
C PRO A 413 -26.35 -21.32 13.41
N ALA A 414 -26.45 -19.99 13.28
CA ALA A 414 -27.04 -19.14 14.30
C ALA A 414 -28.56 -19.32 14.33
N THR A 415 -29.15 -19.33 15.53
CA THR A 415 -30.61 -19.36 15.67
C THR A 415 -31.19 -17.96 15.55
N GLY A 416 -32.18 -17.75 14.68
CA GLY A 416 -32.94 -16.50 14.62
C GLY A 416 -32.24 -15.34 13.91
N SER A 417 -31.34 -15.62 12.98
CA SER A 417 -30.74 -14.60 12.10
C SER A 417 -31.60 -14.37 10.86
N ASP A 418 -31.80 -13.11 10.48
CA ASP A 418 -32.47 -12.72 9.23
C ASP A 418 -31.52 -12.66 8.02
N LEU A 419 -30.24 -13.00 8.22
CA LEU A 419 -29.24 -13.00 7.15
C LEU A 419 -29.41 -14.19 6.20
N PRO A 420 -29.07 -14.04 4.91
CA PRO A 420 -29.10 -15.14 3.96
C PRO A 420 -28.26 -16.33 4.40
N GLU A 421 -28.74 -17.54 4.11
CA GLU A 421 -28.00 -18.77 4.43
C GLU A 421 -26.69 -18.84 3.62
N PRO A 422 -25.53 -18.96 4.29
CA PRO A 422 -24.23 -19.10 3.64
C PRO A 422 -23.98 -20.53 3.15
N GLU A 423 -23.11 -20.67 2.14
CA GLU A 423 -22.62 -21.95 1.67
C GLU A 423 -21.47 -22.45 2.54
N VAL A 424 -21.53 -23.72 2.95
CA VAL A 424 -20.38 -24.40 3.55
C VAL A 424 -19.50 -24.94 2.43
N LEU A 425 -18.24 -24.50 2.39
CA LEU A 425 -17.26 -24.91 1.38
C LEU A 425 -16.47 -26.13 1.84
N CYS A 426 -16.14 -26.20 3.12
CA CYS A 426 -15.44 -27.34 3.71
C CYS A 426 -16.00 -27.68 5.09
N TYR A 427 -16.02 -28.97 5.44
CA TYR A 427 -16.29 -29.47 6.79
C TYR A 427 -15.02 -30.06 7.40
N PHE A 428 -14.81 -29.89 8.70
CA PHE A 428 -13.78 -30.64 9.40
C PHE A 428 -14.16 -32.12 9.49
N ARG A 429 -13.19 -33.02 9.24
CA ARG A 429 -13.34 -34.48 9.35
C ARG A 429 -12.41 -35.12 10.37
N SER A 430 -11.58 -34.31 11.02
CA SER A 430 -10.81 -34.69 12.20
C SER A 430 -10.80 -33.52 13.18
N GLY A 431 -10.74 -33.82 14.47
CA GLY A 431 -10.66 -32.82 15.53
C GLY A 431 -9.30 -32.71 16.20
N ILE A 432 -9.06 -31.58 16.87
CA ILE A 432 -7.98 -31.41 17.85
C ILE A 432 -8.60 -30.99 19.16
N GLY A 433 -8.22 -31.67 20.25
CA GLY A 433 -8.67 -31.34 21.60
C GLY A 433 -7.50 -31.32 22.59
N ILE A 434 -7.19 -30.14 23.13
CA ILE A 434 -6.35 -29.94 24.31
C ILE A 434 -7.10 -29.06 25.32
N ASP A 435 -6.58 -28.92 26.53
CA ASP A 435 -7.15 -28.06 27.58
C ASP A 435 -8.63 -28.39 27.89
N GLY A 436 -9.00 -29.67 27.85
CA GLY A 436 -10.35 -30.15 28.13
C GLY A 436 -11.32 -30.09 26.95
N ALA A 437 -10.87 -29.63 25.78
CA ALA A 437 -11.67 -29.67 24.56
C ALA A 437 -11.83 -31.11 24.05
N ASP A 438 -13.05 -31.53 23.73
CA ASP A 438 -13.31 -32.78 23.03
C ASP A 438 -12.98 -32.62 21.53
N PRO A 439 -12.08 -33.44 20.94
CA PRO A 439 -11.84 -33.44 19.50
C PRO A 439 -13.12 -33.65 18.67
N GLU A 440 -14.05 -34.50 19.12
CA GLU A 440 -15.25 -34.84 18.37
C GLU A 440 -16.18 -33.64 18.15
N THR A 441 -16.20 -32.66 19.06
CA THR A 441 -16.95 -31.40 18.91
C THR A 441 -16.57 -30.61 17.66
N MET A 442 -15.36 -30.81 17.12
CA MET A 442 -14.90 -30.14 15.90
C MET A 442 -15.32 -30.89 14.63
N VAL A 443 -15.51 -32.21 14.71
CA VAL A 443 -15.86 -33.04 13.56
C VAL A 443 -17.23 -32.61 13.03
N ASP A 444 -17.36 -32.60 11.71
CA ASP A 444 -18.55 -32.20 10.95
C ASP A 444 -18.97 -30.74 11.11
N THR A 445 -18.19 -29.91 11.80
CA THR A 445 -18.39 -28.47 11.81
C THR A 445 -17.84 -27.81 10.54
N PRO A 446 -18.50 -26.77 9.99
CA PRO A 446 -17.97 -25.95 8.93
C PRO A 446 -16.56 -25.40 9.21
N ALA A 447 -15.63 -25.69 8.31
CA ALA A 447 -14.25 -25.21 8.33
C ALA A 447 -14.07 -23.92 7.52
N ILE A 448 -14.71 -23.86 6.34
CA ILE A 448 -14.67 -22.70 5.45
C ILE A 448 -16.09 -22.45 4.96
N VAL A 449 -16.55 -21.20 5.06
CA VAL A 449 -17.91 -20.79 4.68
C VAL A 449 -17.85 -19.52 3.84
N ALA A 450 -18.79 -19.37 2.92
CA ALA A 450 -18.93 -18.18 2.09
C ALA A 450 -20.40 -17.77 1.98
N GLY A 451 -20.66 -16.47 1.97
CA GLY A 451 -22.01 -15.93 1.88
C GLY A 451 -22.05 -14.47 1.48
N ARG A 452 -23.18 -13.82 1.75
CA ARG A 452 -23.40 -12.41 1.43
C ARG A 452 -23.79 -11.62 2.67
N TYR A 453 -23.41 -10.35 2.65
CA TYR A 453 -23.88 -9.34 3.58
C TYR A 453 -24.18 -8.08 2.75
N GLY A 454 -25.45 -7.69 2.68
CA GLY A 454 -25.90 -6.71 1.70
C GLY A 454 -25.55 -7.10 0.27
N SER A 455 -24.90 -6.19 -0.46
CA SER A 455 -24.40 -6.43 -1.82
C SER A 455 -23.02 -7.09 -1.86
N GLY A 456 -22.34 -7.20 -0.71
CA GLY A 456 -20.98 -7.71 -0.60
C GLY A 456 -20.88 -9.22 -0.46
N ARG A 457 -19.62 -9.69 -0.47
CA ARG A 457 -19.25 -11.10 -0.38
C ARG A 457 -18.38 -11.33 0.84
N VAL A 458 -18.70 -12.35 1.61
CA VAL A 458 -18.01 -12.67 2.87
C VAL A 458 -17.51 -14.10 2.79
N ILE A 459 -16.23 -14.33 3.06
CA ILE A 459 -15.64 -15.67 3.17
C ILE A 459 -14.82 -15.78 4.45
N LEU A 460 -15.08 -16.83 5.22
CA LEU A 460 -14.46 -17.07 6.52
C LEU A 460 -13.69 -18.39 6.49
N PHE A 461 -12.43 -18.33 6.93
CA PHE A 461 -11.57 -19.47 7.15
C PHE A 461 -11.39 -19.66 8.65
N SER A 462 -11.92 -20.76 9.19
CA SER A 462 -11.50 -21.22 10.51
C SER A 462 -10.03 -21.67 10.53
N PRO A 463 -9.57 -22.53 9.60
CA PRO A 463 -8.17 -22.94 9.54
C PRO A 463 -7.27 -21.90 8.85
N HIS A 464 -5.99 -22.23 8.71
CA HIS A 464 -4.95 -21.36 8.17
C HIS A 464 -4.40 -21.87 6.82
N PRO A 465 -5.08 -21.61 5.70
CA PRO A 465 -4.53 -21.93 4.38
C PRO A 465 -3.23 -21.17 4.09
N GLU A 466 -3.04 -19.98 4.66
CA GLU A 466 -1.81 -19.19 4.50
C GLU A 466 -0.58 -19.82 5.16
N LYS A 467 -0.80 -20.77 6.08
CA LYS A 467 0.25 -21.54 6.77
C LYS A 467 0.32 -22.99 6.32
N THR A 468 -0.40 -23.35 5.26
CA THR A 468 -0.46 -24.73 4.76
C THR A 468 0.14 -24.79 3.36
N THR A 469 1.26 -25.50 3.23
CA THR A 469 1.95 -25.68 1.96
C THR A 469 1.01 -26.21 0.88
N GLY A 470 0.91 -25.49 -0.23
CA GLY A 470 0.08 -25.85 -1.39
C GLY A 470 -1.35 -25.33 -1.34
N LEU A 471 -1.78 -24.74 -0.22
CA LEU A 471 -3.12 -24.16 -0.06
C LEU A 471 -3.11 -22.62 -0.01
N GLU A 472 -1.97 -21.96 -0.23
CA GLU A 472 -1.86 -20.51 -0.24
C GLU A 472 -2.75 -19.87 -1.33
N THR A 473 -2.93 -20.57 -2.45
CA THR A 473 -3.80 -20.15 -3.56
C THR A 473 -5.27 -19.99 -3.17
N LEU A 474 -5.70 -20.59 -2.04
CA LEU A 474 -7.06 -20.39 -1.53
C LEU A 474 -7.29 -18.95 -1.08
N ILE A 475 -6.27 -18.29 -0.51
CA ILE A 475 -6.32 -16.87 -0.14
C ILE A 475 -6.46 -16.01 -1.40
N GLU A 476 -5.70 -16.30 -2.46
CA GLU A 476 -5.81 -15.56 -3.72
C GLU A 476 -7.21 -15.70 -4.34
N ARG A 477 -7.73 -16.93 -4.42
CA ARG A 477 -9.06 -17.20 -5.00
C ARG A 477 -10.17 -16.53 -4.19
N ALA A 478 -10.07 -16.58 -2.86
CA ALA A 478 -10.99 -15.91 -1.96
C ALA A 478 -10.94 -14.37 -2.11
N ALA A 479 -9.75 -13.77 -2.27
CA ALA A 479 -9.60 -12.34 -2.48
C ALA A 479 -10.24 -11.92 -3.82
N LEU A 480 -9.98 -12.68 -4.89
CA LEU A 480 -10.57 -12.44 -6.21
C LEU A 480 -12.10 -12.57 -6.19
N TRP A 481 -12.62 -13.63 -5.57
CA TRP A 481 -14.05 -13.86 -5.45
C TRP A 481 -14.73 -12.77 -4.61
N GLY A 482 -14.12 -12.40 -3.48
CA GLY A 482 -14.61 -11.35 -2.58
C GLY A 482 -14.66 -9.98 -3.25
N ALA A 483 -13.61 -9.63 -4.02
CA ALA A 483 -13.53 -8.39 -4.80
C ALA A 483 -14.57 -8.29 -5.93
N ASN A 484 -15.35 -9.35 -6.19
CA ASN A 484 -16.28 -9.45 -7.31
C ASN A 484 -15.63 -9.11 -8.67
N ALA A 485 -14.31 -9.29 -8.77
CA ALA A 485 -13.55 -8.95 -9.96
C ALA A 485 -13.69 -10.07 -11.01
N PRO A 486 -13.84 -9.72 -12.30
CA PRO A 486 -13.85 -10.74 -13.35
C PRO A 486 -12.51 -11.48 -13.37
N SER A 487 -12.56 -12.81 -13.46
CA SER A 487 -11.37 -13.66 -13.45
C SER A 487 -10.29 -13.16 -14.44
N PRO A 488 -8.99 -13.12 -14.06
CA PRO A 488 -7.90 -12.52 -14.84
C PRO A 488 -7.81 -12.99 -16.30
N VAL A 489 -8.26 -14.22 -16.58
CA VAL A 489 -8.34 -14.82 -17.92
C VAL A 489 -9.17 -13.97 -18.90
N ARG A 490 -10.13 -13.18 -18.39
CA ARG A 490 -11.09 -12.42 -19.21
C ARG A 490 -10.60 -11.02 -19.60
N ARG A 491 -9.53 -10.50 -18.97
CA ARG A 491 -9.00 -9.14 -19.25
C ARG A 491 -8.14 -9.04 -20.52
N ARG A 492 -7.57 -10.16 -21.02
CA ARG A 492 -6.67 -10.16 -22.20
C ARG A 492 -7.32 -9.95 -23.58
N ARG A 493 -8.64 -9.70 -23.68
CA ARG A 493 -9.34 -9.62 -24.98
C ARG A 493 -9.85 -8.24 -25.43
N ARG A 494 -9.44 -7.14 -24.79
CA ARG A 494 -9.64 -5.81 -25.39
C ARG A 494 -8.37 -5.41 -26.15
N SER A 495 -8.29 -5.85 -27.41
CA SER A 495 -7.28 -5.37 -28.35
C SER A 495 -7.54 -3.90 -28.66
N ILE A 496 -6.52 -3.08 -28.45
CA ILE A 496 -6.41 -1.71 -28.96
C ILE A 496 -6.40 -1.82 -30.49
N LYS A 497 -7.42 -1.27 -31.16
CA LYS A 497 -7.35 -1.05 -32.61
C LYS A 497 -6.33 0.06 -32.86
N PRO A 498 -5.34 -0.12 -33.74
CA PRO A 498 -4.47 0.98 -34.14
C PRO A 498 -5.31 1.98 -34.94
N SER A 499 -5.32 3.23 -34.50
CA SER A 499 -5.83 4.37 -35.26
C SER A 499 -4.98 4.52 -36.53
N GLY A 500 -5.61 4.35 -37.69
CA GLY A 500 -4.95 4.51 -38.99
C GLY A 500 -4.75 5.99 -39.31
N THR A 501 -3.50 6.43 -39.31
CA THR A 501 -3.09 7.70 -39.95
C THR A 501 -2.61 7.42 -41.37
N ARG A 502 -3.32 8.04 -42.32
CA ARG A 502 -2.98 8.11 -43.75
C ARG A 502 -1.55 8.63 -43.95
N GLN A 503 -0.70 7.85 -44.60
CA GLN A 503 0.50 8.37 -45.26
C GLN A 503 0.29 8.41 -46.78
N ARG A 504 0.31 9.62 -47.33
CA ARG A 504 0.36 9.89 -48.77
C ARG A 504 1.65 9.28 -49.34
N ARG A 505 1.52 8.37 -50.31
CA ARG A 505 2.63 7.89 -51.14
C ARG A 505 2.79 8.82 -52.35
N SER A 506 3.89 9.58 -52.39
CA SER A 506 4.49 10.06 -53.64
C SER A 506 5.43 8.96 -54.14
N GLY A 507 5.28 8.58 -55.41
CA GLY A 507 6.03 7.48 -56.00
C GLY A 507 7.46 7.85 -56.41
N SER A 508 8.33 6.84 -56.41
CA SER A 508 9.39 6.69 -57.40
C SER A 508 9.70 5.19 -57.55
N ARG A 509 9.87 4.78 -58.81
CA ARG A 509 10.13 3.40 -59.27
C ARG A 509 11.62 3.07 -59.15
N LEU A 510 11.90 1.77 -59.04
CA LEU A 510 13.03 0.94 -59.52
C LEU A 510 13.41 -0.04 -58.38
N ALA A 511 13.83 -1.29 -58.58
CA ALA A 511 13.88 -2.22 -59.70
C ALA A 511 14.03 -3.62 -59.07
N THR A 512 13.52 -4.63 -59.74
CA THR A 512 13.57 -6.06 -59.37
C THR A 512 14.99 -6.63 -59.38
N PHE A 513 15.34 -7.48 -58.41
CA PHE A 513 16.22 -8.63 -58.65
C PHE A 513 15.85 -9.82 -57.73
N ARG A 514 15.68 -10.99 -58.35
CA ARG A 514 15.51 -12.32 -57.74
C ARG A 514 16.88 -12.96 -57.50
N SER A 515 16.99 -13.82 -56.48
CA SER A 515 17.57 -15.19 -56.50
C SER A 515 17.92 -15.60 -55.06
N SER A 516 17.18 -16.53 -54.44
CA SER A 516 17.41 -17.98 -54.40
C SER A 516 18.37 -18.43 -53.28
N THR A 517 17.79 -19.23 -52.36
CA THR A 517 18.34 -20.45 -51.72
C THR A 517 19.79 -20.45 -51.23
N PHE A 518 19.99 -20.75 -49.94
CA PHE A 518 20.78 -21.93 -49.54
C PHE A 518 20.49 -22.30 -48.08
N THR A 519 19.97 -23.50 -47.89
CA THR A 519 19.97 -24.28 -46.64
C THR A 519 21.38 -24.80 -46.35
N HIS A 520 21.84 -24.74 -45.10
CA HIS A 520 22.63 -25.83 -44.52
C HIS A 520 22.53 -25.87 -42.99
N SER A 521 22.31 -27.09 -42.52
CA SER A 521 22.36 -27.57 -41.15
C SER A 521 23.81 -27.95 -40.79
N ILE A 522 24.15 -27.92 -39.50
CA ILE A 522 24.78 -29.02 -38.71
C ILE A 522 25.66 -28.45 -37.58
N ALA A 523 25.15 -28.70 -36.37
CA ALA A 523 25.77 -29.27 -35.17
C ALA A 523 27.25 -29.05 -34.77
N SER A 524 27.37 -28.70 -33.48
CA SER A 524 28.19 -29.32 -32.42
C SER A 524 29.72 -29.40 -32.57
N GLY A 525 30.41 -28.83 -31.57
CA GLY A 525 31.76 -29.19 -31.18
C GLY A 525 32.10 -28.65 -29.80
N ARG A 526 32.16 -29.55 -28.81
CA ARG A 526 32.73 -29.29 -27.48
C ARG A 526 34.23 -29.01 -27.62
N ARG A 527 34.74 -28.07 -26.84
CA ARG A 527 35.85 -28.24 -25.88
C ARG A 527 35.80 -27.13 -24.85
#